data_AF-A0A095T896-F1
#
_entry.id   AF-A0A095T896-F1
#
_cell.length_a   1.000
_cell.length_b   1.000
_cell.length_c   1.000
_cell.angle_alpha   90.00
_cell.angle_beta   90.00
_cell.angle_gamma   90.00
#
_symmetry.space_group_name_H-M   'P 1'
#
loop_
_entity.id
_entity.type
_entity.pdbx_description
1 polymer ?
#
loop_
_entity_poly.entity_id
_entity_poly.type
_entity_poly.pdbx_seq_one_letter_code
_entity_poly.pdbx_strand_id
1 'polypeptide(L)'
;MSQMLMTAEPVFTGVPASIVCQPETFSSLLPAHWQTLSSAGKTAWISLWSQWYFAGTLLGWADQLCSEHQSCPLWEFRGQLQINDRGCPEHWLNRGNLSGSLSESQKQQQLDLLIHRFIAPVCQTLAVFAANNLTVFWSNAAVRLWQGMQRAIEKQADVRVLQEMFSAPRLADDQVNRLYSPLRRVIKEDGSEQMQRRHCCLIFRLDEFEKCPSCPLQKCSKN
;
A
#
# COMPACT_ATOMS: atom_id res chain seq x y z
N MET A 1 39.04 25.25 21.12
CA MET A 1 38.89 24.01 20.33
C MET A 1 37.59 23.35 20.79
N SER A 2 36.49 23.60 20.07
CA SER A 2 35.17 23.04 20.42
C SER A 2 34.99 21.74 19.64
N GLN A 3 34.89 20.62 20.36
CA GLN A 3 34.70 19.29 19.78
C GLN A 3 33.25 19.17 19.29
N MET A 4 33.10 18.99 17.99
CA MET A 4 31.84 18.69 17.32
C MET A 4 31.39 17.29 17.74
N LEU A 5 30.33 17.21 18.55
CA LEU A 5 29.63 15.96 18.84
C LEU A 5 29.01 15.46 17.53
N MET A 6 29.68 14.49 16.90
CA MET A 6 29.07 13.70 15.84
C MET A 6 28.05 12.78 16.52
N THR A 7 26.78 13.14 16.44
CA THR A 7 25.69 12.21 16.72
C THR A 7 25.80 11.08 15.70
N ALA A 8 26.15 9.88 16.17
CA ALA A 8 26.12 8.69 15.32
C ALA A 8 24.72 8.57 14.70
N GLU A 9 24.66 8.49 13.37
CA GLU A 9 23.40 8.20 12.69
C GLU A 9 22.88 6.86 13.23
N PRO A 10 21.59 6.76 13.59
CA PRO A 10 21.02 5.50 14.03
C PRO A 10 21.26 4.45 12.95
N VAL A 11 22.00 3.40 13.30
CA VAL A 11 22.20 2.22 12.45
C VAL A 11 20.88 1.47 12.44
N PHE A 12 19.99 1.85 11.53
CA PHE A 12 18.77 1.11 11.30
C PHE A 12 19.14 -0.24 10.69
N THR A 13 18.78 -1.32 11.38
CA THR A 13 18.82 -2.67 10.84
C THR A 13 17.77 -2.80 9.74
N GLY A 14 18.18 -2.56 8.49
CA GLY A 14 17.34 -2.76 7.32
C GLY A 14 17.24 -4.25 6.97
N VAL A 15 16.04 -4.70 6.58
CA VAL A 15 15.83 -6.03 5.99
C VAL A 15 15.80 -5.91 4.46
N PRO A 16 16.22 -6.93 3.69
CA PRO A 16 16.10 -6.91 2.24
C PRO A 16 14.65 -6.68 1.82
N ALA A 17 14.39 -5.77 0.88
CA ALA A 17 13.03 -5.47 0.46
C ALA A 17 12.31 -6.66 -0.18
N SER A 18 13.04 -7.62 -0.74
CA SER A 18 12.52 -8.88 -1.29
C SER A 18 11.83 -9.79 -0.25
N ILE A 19 12.01 -9.53 1.06
CA ILE A 19 11.38 -10.28 2.15
C ILE A 19 9.85 -10.32 2.02
N VAL A 20 9.24 -9.31 1.40
CA VAL A 20 7.79 -9.17 1.24
C VAL A 20 7.18 -10.07 0.18
N CYS A 21 8.02 -10.78 -0.59
CA CYS A 21 7.60 -11.65 -1.69
C CYS A 21 7.59 -13.13 -1.32
N GLN A 22 8.10 -13.48 -0.14
CA GLN A 22 8.33 -14.86 0.28
C GLN A 22 7.76 -15.04 1.69
N PRO A 23 6.67 -15.79 1.86
CA PRO A 23 6.04 -16.00 3.16
C PRO A 23 7.01 -16.48 4.23
N GLU A 24 7.92 -17.39 3.87
CA GLU A 24 8.89 -17.98 4.77
C GLU A 24 9.78 -16.90 5.40
N THR A 25 10.28 -15.97 4.58
CA THR A 25 11.14 -14.88 5.06
C THR A 25 10.33 -13.76 5.71
N PHE A 26 9.13 -13.44 5.20
CA PHE A 26 8.23 -12.45 5.78
C PHE A 26 7.86 -12.76 7.23
N SER A 27 7.79 -14.05 7.58
CA SER A 27 7.46 -14.49 8.94
C SER A 27 8.39 -13.92 10.03
N SER A 28 9.62 -13.55 9.66
CA SER A 28 10.58 -12.90 10.58
C SER A 28 10.21 -11.46 10.95
N LEU A 29 9.29 -10.83 10.23
CA LEU A 29 8.78 -9.48 10.51
C LEU A 29 7.56 -9.48 11.43
N LEU A 30 7.03 -10.66 11.76
CA LEU A 30 5.85 -10.77 12.61
C LEU A 30 6.20 -10.33 14.05
N PRO A 31 5.27 -9.66 14.74
CA PRO A 31 5.54 -9.13 16.08
C PRO A 31 5.72 -10.28 17.09
N ALA A 32 6.44 -10.03 18.18
CA ALA A 32 6.71 -11.06 19.20
C ALA A 32 5.43 -11.72 19.76
N HIS A 33 4.33 -10.96 19.86
CA HIS A 33 3.03 -11.45 20.32
C HIS A 33 2.18 -12.10 19.21
N TRP A 34 2.74 -12.36 18.02
CA TRP A 34 1.98 -12.91 16.87
C TRP A 34 1.19 -14.17 17.22
N GLN A 35 1.80 -15.08 17.99
CA GLN A 35 1.16 -16.36 18.34
C GLN A 35 -0.05 -16.20 19.28
N THR A 36 -0.10 -15.11 20.05
CA THR A 36 -1.21 -14.84 20.98
C THR A 36 -2.36 -14.08 20.33
N LEU A 37 -2.17 -13.56 19.11
CA LEU A 37 -3.23 -12.87 18.38
C LEU A 37 -4.31 -13.85 17.91
N SER A 38 -5.57 -13.44 18.05
CA SER A 38 -6.71 -14.11 17.40
C SER A 38 -6.55 -14.07 15.87
N SER A 39 -7.26 -14.93 15.14
CA SER A 39 -7.27 -14.88 13.66
C SER A 39 -7.68 -13.51 13.11
N ALA A 40 -8.65 -12.87 13.78
CA ALA A 40 -9.10 -11.52 13.49
C ALA A 40 -7.99 -10.47 13.75
N GLY A 41 -7.28 -10.59 14.87
CA GLY A 41 -6.14 -9.73 15.22
C GLY A 41 -4.96 -9.89 14.25
N LYS A 42 -4.62 -11.13 13.86
CA LYS A 42 -3.59 -11.42 12.84
C LYS A 42 -3.90 -10.73 11.52
N THR A 43 -5.14 -10.89 11.03
CA THR A 43 -5.60 -10.25 9.79
C THR A 43 -5.52 -8.72 9.90
N ALA A 44 -5.92 -8.15 11.02
CA ALA A 44 -5.89 -6.71 11.25
C ALA A 44 -4.47 -6.16 11.34
N TRP A 45 -3.55 -6.87 11.99
CA TRP A 45 -2.14 -6.50 12.08
C TRP A 45 -1.47 -6.53 10.70
N ILE A 46 -1.69 -7.58 9.91
CA ILE A 46 -1.15 -7.66 8.55
C ILE A 46 -1.75 -6.56 7.66
N SER A 47 -3.03 -6.20 7.86
CA SER A 47 -3.65 -5.07 7.17
C SER A 47 -3.04 -3.72 7.59
N LEU A 48 -2.71 -3.52 8.86
CA LEU A 48 -1.97 -2.36 9.32
C LEU A 48 -0.60 -2.30 8.63
N TRP A 49 0.16 -3.40 8.70
CA TRP A 49 1.47 -3.51 8.05
C TRP A 49 1.40 -3.15 6.56
N SER A 50 0.42 -3.69 5.84
CA SER A 50 0.24 -3.40 4.41
C SER A 50 -0.14 -1.95 4.14
N GLN A 51 -0.87 -1.29 5.05
CA GLN A 51 -1.22 0.13 4.90
C GLN A 51 -0.01 1.04 5.03
N TRP A 52 0.94 0.71 5.91
CA TRP A 52 2.22 1.41 6.05
C TRP A 52 3.09 1.15 4.82
N TYR A 53 3.26 -0.11 4.44
CA TYR A 53 4.04 -0.51 3.28
C TYR A 53 3.57 0.19 2.00
N PHE A 54 2.27 0.15 1.72
CA PHE A 54 1.71 0.78 0.53
C PHE A 54 1.67 2.32 0.63
N ALA A 55 1.63 2.90 1.83
CA ALA A 55 1.76 4.36 1.99
C ALA A 55 3.17 4.84 1.60
N GLY A 56 4.20 4.13 2.06
CA GLY A 56 5.60 4.45 1.74
C GLY A 56 6.01 4.15 0.30
N THR A 57 5.13 3.53 -0.50
CA THR A 57 5.46 3.09 -1.87
C THR A 57 4.47 3.63 -2.90
N LEU A 58 3.25 3.09 -2.92
CA LEU A 58 2.28 3.28 -4.00
C LEU A 58 1.74 4.70 -4.10
N LEU A 59 1.63 5.41 -2.97
CA LEU A 59 1.19 6.79 -2.97
C LEU A 59 2.14 7.68 -3.77
N GLY A 60 3.44 7.61 -3.47
CA GLY A 60 4.45 8.40 -4.16
C GLY A 60 4.66 7.92 -5.60
N TRP A 61 4.55 6.61 -5.84
CA TRP A 61 4.65 6.04 -7.17
C TRP A 61 3.56 6.55 -8.11
N ALA A 62 2.30 6.59 -7.66
CA ALA A 62 1.19 7.09 -8.48
C ALA A 62 1.32 8.59 -8.79
N ASP A 63 1.72 9.40 -7.79
CA ASP A 63 1.98 10.83 -8.00
C ASP A 63 3.13 11.04 -9.00
N GLN A 64 4.25 10.33 -8.85
CA GLN A 64 5.39 10.41 -9.77
C GLN A 64 5.03 10.00 -11.20
N LEU A 65 4.25 8.92 -11.37
CA LEU A 65 3.84 8.43 -12.69
C LEU A 65 3.04 9.49 -13.44
N CYS A 66 2.10 10.14 -12.76
CA CYS A 66 1.21 11.12 -13.37
C CYS A 66 1.89 12.49 -13.53
N SER A 67 2.53 13.00 -12.48
CA SER A 67 3.06 14.36 -12.45
C SER A 67 4.38 14.50 -13.21
N GLU A 68 5.27 13.51 -13.11
CA GLU A 68 6.64 13.58 -13.64
C GLU A 68 6.88 12.62 -14.80
N HIS A 69 5.88 11.81 -15.14
CA HIS A 69 5.97 10.79 -16.19
C HIS A 69 7.11 9.81 -15.93
N GLN A 70 7.38 9.48 -14.67
CA GLN A 70 8.46 8.57 -14.27
C GLN A 70 7.94 7.48 -13.35
N SER A 71 8.59 6.33 -13.37
CA SER A 71 8.30 5.23 -12.45
C SER A 71 9.57 4.78 -11.73
N CYS A 72 9.40 4.30 -10.50
CA CYS A 72 10.42 3.53 -9.81
C CYS A 72 10.10 2.02 -10.03
N PRO A 73 11.08 1.17 -10.37
CA PRO A 73 10.85 -0.24 -10.69
C PRO A 73 10.65 -1.09 -9.43
N LEU A 74 9.57 -0.85 -8.69
CA LEU A 74 9.30 -1.49 -7.39
C LEU A 74 9.23 -3.03 -7.47
N TRP A 75 8.89 -3.59 -8.64
CA TRP A 75 8.86 -5.04 -8.89
C TRP A 75 10.22 -5.74 -8.84
N GLU A 76 11.32 -4.98 -8.77
CA GLU A 76 12.65 -5.55 -8.60
C GLU A 76 13.00 -5.81 -7.13
N PHE A 77 12.21 -5.28 -6.19
CA PHE A 77 12.39 -5.43 -4.74
C PHE A 77 13.83 -5.15 -4.27
N ARG A 78 14.50 -4.18 -4.91
CA ARG A 78 15.88 -3.78 -4.58
C ARG A 78 15.94 -2.99 -3.28
N GLY A 79 17.10 -3.03 -2.63
CA GLY A 79 17.36 -2.21 -1.46
C GLY A 79 16.84 -2.80 -0.16
N GLN A 80 16.57 -1.94 0.81
CA GLN A 80 16.27 -2.34 2.19
C GLN A 80 15.05 -1.61 2.74
N LEU A 81 14.24 -2.35 3.49
CA LEU A 81 13.16 -1.82 4.31
C LEU A 81 13.68 -1.57 5.72
N GLN A 82 13.51 -0.35 6.21
CA GLN A 82 13.66 -0.03 7.62
C GLN A 82 12.33 -0.28 8.31
N ILE A 83 12.39 -1.02 9.41
CA ILE A 83 11.23 -1.42 10.20
C ILE A 83 11.24 -0.61 11.50
N ASN A 84 10.10 0.00 11.84
CA ASN A 84 9.95 0.75 13.07
C ASN A 84 9.70 -0.18 14.28
N ASP A 85 9.64 0.42 15.48
CA ASP A 85 9.44 -0.31 16.75
C ASP A 85 8.14 -1.12 16.83
N ARG A 86 7.17 -0.87 15.92
CA ARG A 86 5.91 -1.64 15.83
C ARG A 86 5.99 -2.82 14.88
N GLY A 87 7.14 -3.07 14.25
CA GLY A 87 7.31 -4.08 13.22
C GLY A 87 6.75 -3.66 11.85
N CYS A 88 6.41 -2.38 11.65
CA CYS A 88 5.88 -1.86 10.38
C CYS A 88 6.98 -1.18 9.56
N PRO A 89 6.91 -1.23 8.21
CA PRO A 89 7.89 -0.58 7.35
C PRO A 89 7.72 0.94 7.42
N GLU A 90 8.82 1.64 7.63
CA GLU A 90 8.88 3.10 7.75
C GLU A 90 9.55 3.74 6.54
N HIS A 91 10.67 3.17 6.10
CA HIS A 91 11.41 3.66 4.94
C HIS A 91 11.83 2.51 4.02
N TRP A 92 11.93 2.82 2.72
CA TRP A 92 12.51 1.92 1.73
C TRP A 92 13.68 2.61 1.02
N LEU A 93 14.88 2.22 1.41
CA LEU A 93 16.14 2.75 0.91
C LEU A 93 16.64 1.97 -0.31
N ASN A 94 17.32 2.66 -1.23
CA ASN A 94 17.98 2.05 -2.40
C ASN A 94 17.04 1.22 -3.29
N ARG A 95 15.80 1.68 -3.45
CA ARG A 95 14.73 1.06 -4.24
C ARG A 95 14.92 1.09 -5.77
N GLY A 96 16.07 1.56 -6.24
CA GLY A 96 16.41 1.69 -7.65
C GLY A 96 16.22 3.11 -8.19
N ASN A 97 16.67 3.30 -9.42
CA ASN A 97 16.62 4.60 -10.11
C ASN A 97 15.25 4.80 -10.75
N LEU A 98 14.81 6.06 -10.81
CA LEU A 98 13.66 6.44 -11.61
C LEU A 98 13.92 6.18 -13.09
N SER A 99 12.86 5.85 -13.82
CA SER A 99 12.90 5.82 -15.28
C SER A 99 13.20 7.21 -15.87
N GLY A 100 13.54 7.25 -17.15
CA GLY A 100 13.35 8.47 -17.94
C GLY A 100 11.86 8.84 -18.05
N SER A 101 11.57 9.98 -18.67
CA SER A 101 10.19 10.37 -18.98
C SER A 101 9.51 9.33 -19.87
N LEU A 102 8.30 8.93 -19.50
CA LEU A 102 7.52 7.86 -20.09
C LEU A 102 6.44 8.43 -21.01
N SER A 103 6.24 7.78 -22.16
CA SER A 103 5.03 7.94 -22.96
C SER A 103 3.81 7.32 -22.26
N GLU A 104 2.61 7.62 -22.74
CA GLU A 104 1.37 7.00 -22.20
C GLU A 104 1.36 5.47 -22.32
N SER A 105 1.83 4.91 -23.45
CA SER A 105 1.94 3.46 -23.60
C SER A 105 2.93 2.85 -22.62
N GLN A 106 4.03 3.55 -22.31
CA GLN A 106 4.99 3.12 -21.31
C GLN A 106 4.40 3.23 -19.90
N LYS A 107 3.65 4.29 -19.56
CA LYS A 107 2.95 4.41 -18.27
C LYS A 107 2.02 3.21 -18.03
N GLN A 108 1.25 2.81 -19.05
CA GLN A 108 0.40 1.62 -18.98
C GLN A 108 1.23 0.35 -18.70
N GLN A 109 2.33 0.15 -19.42
CA GLN A 109 3.24 -0.99 -19.16
C GLN A 109 3.82 -0.98 -17.74
N GLN A 110 4.18 0.19 -17.21
CA GLN A 110 4.68 0.31 -15.83
C GLN A 110 3.58 -0.05 -14.81
N LEU A 111 2.33 0.32 -15.09
CA LEU A 111 1.18 -0.01 -14.25
C LEU A 111 0.91 -1.52 -14.27
N ASP A 112 0.97 -2.16 -15.43
CA ASP A 112 0.81 -3.62 -15.55
C ASP A 112 1.92 -4.35 -14.76
N LEU A 113 3.18 -3.91 -14.90
CA LEU A 113 4.30 -4.44 -14.12
C LEU A 113 4.08 -4.24 -12.61
N LEU A 114 3.62 -3.07 -12.19
CA LEU A 114 3.30 -2.80 -10.79
C LEU A 114 2.21 -3.75 -10.27
N ILE A 115 1.14 -3.96 -11.03
CA ILE A 115 0.03 -4.83 -10.61
C ILE A 115 0.50 -6.28 -10.49
N HIS A 116 1.11 -6.81 -11.56
CA HIS A 116 1.40 -8.24 -11.66
C HIS A 116 2.69 -8.65 -10.96
N ARG A 117 3.70 -7.78 -10.91
CA ARG A 117 5.03 -8.11 -10.37
C ARG A 117 5.33 -7.44 -9.03
N PHE A 118 4.50 -6.52 -8.55
CA PHE A 118 4.68 -5.89 -7.24
C PHE A 118 3.49 -6.12 -6.31
N ILE A 119 2.30 -5.61 -6.67
CA ILE A 119 1.11 -5.67 -5.79
C ILE A 119 0.64 -7.11 -5.60
N ALA A 120 0.50 -7.88 -6.68
CA ALA A 120 0.00 -9.26 -6.58
C ALA A 120 0.88 -10.16 -5.71
N PRO A 121 2.22 -10.24 -5.90
CA PRO A 121 3.08 -11.09 -5.06
C PRO A 121 3.08 -10.67 -3.58
N VAL A 122 3.06 -9.37 -3.30
CA VAL A 122 2.98 -8.85 -1.93
C VAL A 122 1.65 -9.27 -1.30
N CYS A 123 0.52 -9.01 -1.97
CA CYS A 123 -0.80 -9.39 -1.46
C CYS A 123 -0.91 -10.91 -1.23
N GLN A 124 -0.35 -11.73 -2.11
CA GLN A 124 -0.29 -13.19 -1.96
C GLN A 124 0.50 -13.60 -0.71
N THR A 125 1.68 -12.99 -0.51
CA THR A 125 2.51 -13.24 0.66
C THR A 125 1.78 -12.89 1.96
N LEU A 126 1.17 -11.71 2.02
CA LEU A 126 0.43 -11.25 3.20
C LEU A 126 -0.80 -12.12 3.50
N ALA A 127 -1.46 -12.65 2.47
CA ALA A 127 -2.64 -13.50 2.62
C ALA A 127 -2.36 -14.80 3.38
N VAL A 128 -1.15 -15.35 3.29
CA VAL A 128 -0.73 -16.53 4.07
C VAL A 128 -0.90 -16.31 5.57
N PHE A 129 -0.72 -15.07 6.05
CA PHE A 129 -0.78 -14.71 7.46
C PHE A 129 -2.15 -14.20 7.91
N ALA A 130 -3.12 -14.12 7.01
CA ALA A 130 -4.40 -13.42 7.22
C ALA A 130 -5.60 -14.24 6.73
N ALA A 131 -5.59 -15.54 7.01
CA ALA A 131 -6.65 -16.48 6.61
C ALA A 131 -6.99 -16.40 5.11
N ASN A 132 -5.97 -16.21 4.26
CA ASN A 132 -6.09 -16.06 2.81
C ASN A 132 -6.94 -14.87 2.34
N ASN A 133 -7.14 -13.85 3.19
CA ASN A 133 -7.90 -12.66 2.83
C ASN A 133 -7.08 -11.73 1.92
N LEU A 134 -7.13 -11.96 0.62
CA LEU A 134 -6.51 -11.09 -0.38
C LEU A 134 -7.18 -9.72 -0.47
N THR A 135 -8.50 -9.67 -0.31
CA THR A 135 -9.33 -8.49 -0.61
C THR A 135 -8.90 -7.25 0.17
N VAL A 136 -8.56 -7.41 1.45
CA VAL A 136 -8.14 -6.28 2.30
C VAL A 136 -6.83 -5.66 1.82
N PHE A 137 -5.85 -6.46 1.38
CA PHE A 137 -4.54 -5.97 0.92
C PHE A 137 -4.62 -5.28 -0.43
N TRP A 138 -5.38 -5.85 -1.37
CA TRP A 138 -5.68 -5.19 -2.64
C TRP A 138 -6.41 -3.87 -2.43
N SER A 139 -7.37 -3.83 -1.50
CA SER A 139 -8.06 -2.57 -1.15
C SER A 139 -7.10 -1.55 -0.56
N ASN A 140 -6.17 -1.95 0.33
CA ASN A 140 -5.18 -1.06 0.89
C ASN A 140 -4.26 -0.48 -0.20
N ALA A 141 -3.80 -1.31 -1.15
CA ALA A 141 -2.99 -0.86 -2.28
C ALA A 141 -3.74 0.14 -3.17
N ALA A 142 -4.98 -0.20 -3.54
CA ALA A 142 -5.82 0.63 -4.40
C ALA A 142 -6.11 2.01 -3.80
N VAL A 143 -6.33 2.08 -2.48
CA VAL A 143 -6.52 3.35 -1.77
C VAL A 143 -5.27 4.22 -1.81
N ARG A 144 -4.06 3.64 -1.68
CA ARG A 144 -2.80 4.42 -1.74
C ARG A 144 -2.51 4.94 -3.15
N LEU A 145 -2.74 4.11 -4.17
CA LEU A 145 -2.68 4.57 -5.57
C LEU A 145 -3.67 5.69 -5.83
N TRP A 146 -4.91 5.58 -5.34
CA TRP A 146 -5.93 6.61 -5.51
C TRP A 146 -5.52 7.93 -4.82
N GLN A 147 -4.95 7.85 -3.61
CA GLN A 147 -4.43 9.04 -2.92
C GLN A 147 -3.28 9.71 -3.68
N GLY A 148 -2.38 8.93 -4.27
CA GLY A 148 -1.34 9.48 -5.14
C GLY A 148 -1.91 10.14 -6.40
N MET A 149 -2.92 9.52 -7.02
CA MET A 149 -3.66 10.12 -8.13
C MET A 149 -4.33 11.45 -7.75
N GLN A 150 -4.92 11.56 -6.55
CA GLN A 150 -5.49 12.83 -6.09
C GLN A 150 -4.42 13.93 -5.94
N ARG A 151 -3.23 13.60 -5.41
CA ARG A 151 -2.12 14.56 -5.34
C ARG A 151 -1.67 15.02 -6.72
N ALA A 152 -1.66 14.13 -7.70
CA ALA A 152 -1.37 14.50 -9.08
C ALA A 152 -2.45 15.43 -9.67
N ILE A 153 -3.74 15.19 -9.36
CA ILE A 153 -4.84 16.09 -9.74
C ILE A 153 -4.65 17.48 -9.12
N GLU A 154 -4.26 17.58 -7.85
CA GLU A 154 -3.97 18.86 -7.18
C GLU A 154 -2.85 19.65 -7.90
N LYS A 155 -1.92 18.93 -8.55
CA LYS A 155 -0.86 19.50 -9.39
C LYS A 155 -1.26 19.71 -10.86
N GLN A 156 -2.53 19.51 -11.20
CA GLN A 156 -3.06 19.62 -12.58
C GLN A 156 -2.41 18.64 -13.58
N ALA A 157 -1.89 17.51 -13.10
CA ALA A 157 -1.29 16.48 -13.95
C ALA A 157 -2.34 15.63 -14.67
N ASP A 158 -1.95 15.02 -15.78
CA ASP A 158 -2.78 14.03 -16.47
C ASP A 158 -2.80 12.70 -15.71
N VAL A 159 -3.99 12.31 -15.26
CA VAL A 159 -4.23 11.11 -14.46
C VAL A 159 -5.03 10.04 -15.20
N ARG A 160 -5.25 10.18 -16.51
CA ARG A 160 -6.10 9.27 -17.31
C ARG A 160 -5.71 7.80 -17.13
N VAL A 161 -4.42 7.47 -17.14
CA VAL A 161 -3.93 6.09 -16.95
C VAL A 161 -4.44 5.44 -15.64
N LEU A 162 -4.45 6.20 -14.53
CA LEU A 162 -4.96 5.69 -13.25
C LEU A 162 -6.48 5.74 -13.18
N GLN A 163 -7.12 6.74 -13.77
CA GLN A 163 -8.59 6.82 -13.84
C GLN A 163 -9.19 5.66 -14.62
N GLU A 164 -8.61 5.31 -15.77
CA GLU A 164 -9.01 4.17 -16.59
C GLU A 164 -8.84 2.86 -15.81
N MET A 165 -7.69 2.66 -15.17
CA MET A 165 -7.47 1.50 -14.30
C MET A 165 -8.49 1.44 -13.14
N PHE A 166 -8.84 2.55 -12.49
CA PHE A 166 -9.84 2.49 -11.41
C PHE A 166 -11.28 2.30 -11.89
N SER A 167 -11.56 2.56 -13.18
CA SER A 167 -12.89 2.50 -13.78
C SER A 167 -13.16 1.20 -14.54
N ALA A 168 -12.13 0.45 -14.90
CA ALA A 168 -12.26 -0.83 -15.60
C ALA A 168 -12.45 -2.00 -14.61
N PRO A 169 -13.53 -2.80 -14.69
CA PRO A 169 -13.72 -3.96 -13.83
C PRO A 169 -12.78 -5.14 -14.18
N ARG A 170 -12.17 -5.09 -15.37
CA ARG A 170 -11.20 -6.07 -15.86
C ARG A 170 -9.95 -5.37 -16.39
N LEU A 171 -8.81 -6.06 -16.29
CA LEU A 171 -7.54 -5.64 -16.86
C LEU A 171 -7.52 -5.95 -18.38
N ALA A 172 -6.48 -5.49 -19.08
CA ALA A 172 -6.33 -5.70 -20.52
C ALA A 172 -6.22 -7.17 -20.92
N ASP A 173 -5.78 -8.04 -20.00
CA ASP A 173 -5.70 -9.50 -20.16
C ASP A 173 -7.00 -10.23 -19.73
N ASP A 174 -8.10 -9.50 -19.58
CA ASP A 174 -9.41 -9.95 -19.10
C ASP A 174 -9.44 -10.42 -17.63
N GLN A 175 -8.33 -10.36 -16.88
CA GLN A 175 -8.37 -10.71 -15.45
C GLN A 175 -9.21 -9.72 -14.64
N VAL A 176 -9.79 -10.19 -13.53
CA VAL A 176 -10.53 -9.33 -12.60
C VAL A 176 -9.60 -8.25 -12.05
N ASN A 177 -9.98 -6.99 -12.25
CA ASN A 177 -9.25 -5.87 -11.69
C ASN A 177 -9.58 -5.70 -10.20
N ARG A 178 -8.66 -6.12 -9.34
CA ARG A 178 -8.81 -6.02 -7.87
C ARG A 178 -8.60 -4.60 -7.33
N LEU A 179 -8.10 -3.68 -8.16
CA LEU A 179 -7.96 -2.26 -7.84
C LEU A 179 -9.21 -1.45 -8.21
N TYR A 180 -10.16 -2.05 -8.94
CA TYR A 180 -11.38 -1.39 -9.41
C TYR A 180 -12.19 -0.75 -8.28
N SER A 181 -12.57 0.52 -8.48
CA SER A 181 -13.42 1.30 -7.58
C SER A 181 -12.96 1.23 -6.11
N PRO A 182 -11.78 1.78 -5.77
CA PRO A 182 -11.20 1.68 -4.42
C PRO A 182 -12.05 2.40 -3.37
N LEU A 183 -12.70 3.49 -3.78
CA LEU A 183 -13.59 4.30 -2.98
C LEU A 183 -14.94 4.43 -3.69
N ARG A 184 -15.98 4.61 -2.90
CA ARG A 184 -17.36 4.89 -3.31
C ARG A 184 -17.76 6.22 -2.72
N ARG A 185 -18.46 7.02 -3.52
CA ARG A 185 -19.13 8.23 -3.05
C ARG A 185 -20.43 7.83 -2.33
N VAL A 186 -20.63 8.36 -1.14
CA VAL A 186 -21.83 8.16 -0.33
C VAL A 186 -22.35 9.53 0.08
N ILE A 187 -23.66 9.74 -0.07
CA ILE A 187 -24.35 10.94 0.39
C ILE A 187 -24.88 10.65 1.80
N LYS A 188 -24.50 11.49 2.77
CA LYS A 188 -24.97 11.40 4.15
C LYS A 188 -26.37 12.01 4.30
N GLU A 189 -27.00 11.76 5.44
CA GLU A 189 -28.33 12.33 5.78
C GLU A 189 -28.33 13.87 5.78
N ASP A 190 -27.20 14.50 6.11
CA ASP A 190 -27.01 15.96 6.06
C ASP A 190 -26.73 16.50 4.64
N GLY A 191 -26.79 15.64 3.61
CA GLY A 191 -26.52 15.99 2.22
C GLY A 191 -25.03 16.09 1.86
N SER A 192 -24.11 15.94 2.82
CA SER A 192 -22.68 15.96 2.54
C SER A 192 -22.21 14.69 1.83
N GLU A 193 -21.24 14.84 0.91
CA GLU A 193 -20.59 13.71 0.26
C GLU A 193 -19.42 13.19 1.10
N GLN A 194 -19.33 11.87 1.24
CA GLN A 194 -18.19 11.19 1.85
C GLN A 194 -17.66 10.10 0.91
N MET A 195 -16.34 10.04 0.79
CA MET A 195 -15.68 8.91 0.14
C MET A 195 -15.47 7.79 1.15
N GLN A 196 -16.04 6.61 0.87
CA GLN A 196 -15.88 5.40 1.68
C GLN A 196 -15.09 4.34 0.91
N ARG A 197 -14.21 3.61 1.59
CA ARG A 197 -13.54 2.45 0.99
C ARG A 197 -14.54 1.40 0.58
N ARG A 198 -14.30 0.75 -0.55
CA ARG A 198 -15.09 -0.39 -0.99
C ARG A 198 -15.00 -1.57 -0.01
N HIS A 199 -13.85 -1.74 0.64
CA HIS A 199 -13.61 -2.80 1.62
C HIS A 199 -13.04 -2.22 2.92
N CYS A 200 -13.44 -2.78 4.06
CA CYS A 200 -12.94 -2.37 5.36
C CYS A 200 -11.46 -2.77 5.51
N CYS A 201 -10.64 -1.87 6.05
CA CYS A 201 -9.23 -2.16 6.36
C CYS A 201 -9.04 -2.98 7.64
N LEU A 202 -10.11 -3.23 8.40
CA LEU A 202 -10.11 -4.02 9.64
C LEU A 202 -9.23 -3.47 10.78
N ILE A 203 -8.64 -2.28 10.63
CA ILE A 203 -7.73 -1.69 11.63
C ILE A 203 -8.38 -1.56 13.01
N PHE A 204 -9.69 -1.31 13.07
CA PHE A 204 -10.47 -1.19 14.31
C PHE A 204 -10.48 -2.47 15.17
N ARG A 205 -10.04 -3.61 14.62
CA ARG A 205 -9.88 -4.87 15.36
C ARG A 205 -8.59 -4.93 16.18
N LEU A 206 -7.70 -3.97 15.98
CA LEU A 206 -6.57 -3.72 16.87
C LEU A 206 -7.04 -2.78 17.97
N ASP A 207 -6.66 -3.06 19.22
CA ASP A 207 -7.23 -2.35 20.36
C ASP A 207 -6.86 -0.87 20.41
N GLU A 208 -5.71 -0.51 19.83
CA GLU A 208 -5.20 0.87 19.84
C GLU A 208 -5.83 1.76 18.76
N PHE A 209 -6.68 1.22 17.90
CA PHE A 209 -7.18 1.93 16.72
C PHE A 209 -8.70 2.02 16.66
N GLU A 210 -9.17 3.21 16.31
CA GLU A 210 -10.57 3.44 15.93
C GLU A 210 -10.83 3.07 14.46
N LYS A 211 -12.08 3.25 14.01
CA LYS A 211 -12.41 3.11 12.60
C LYS A 211 -11.65 4.15 11.78
N CYS A 212 -11.17 3.76 10.60
CA CYS A 212 -10.61 4.75 9.68
C CYS A 212 -11.70 5.71 9.17
N PRO A 213 -11.35 6.98 8.83
CA PRO A 213 -12.33 7.99 8.37
C PRO A 213 -13.14 7.59 7.14
N SER A 214 -12.61 6.67 6.33
CA SER A 214 -13.24 6.14 5.11
C SER A 214 -13.81 4.73 5.30
N CYS A 215 -14.15 4.31 6.53
CA CYS A 215 -14.64 2.95 6.79
C CYS A 215 -16.04 2.72 6.18
N PRO A 216 -16.28 1.63 5.44
CA PRO A 216 -17.61 1.32 4.89
C PRO A 216 -18.59 0.73 5.90
N LEU A 217 -18.13 0.38 7.10
CA LEU A 217 -18.96 -0.29 8.09
C LEU A 217 -19.70 0.72 8.97
N GLN A 218 -21.02 0.78 8.82
CA GLN A 218 -21.91 1.57 9.67
C GLN A 218 -21.74 1.19 11.15
N LYS A 219 -21.68 -0.11 11.45
CA LYS A 219 -21.40 -0.67 12.79
C LYS A 219 -20.20 -1.62 12.73
N CYS A 220 -19.31 -1.54 13.72
CA CYS A 220 -18.19 -2.47 13.87
C CYS A 220 -18.32 -3.15 15.25
N SER A 221 -18.12 -4.46 15.32
CA SER A 221 -17.96 -5.19 16.58
C SER A 221 -16.53 -5.72 16.70
N LYS A 222 -15.95 -5.65 17.89
CA LYS A 222 -14.61 -6.19 18.19
C LYS A 222 -14.60 -7.72 18.39
N ASN A 223 -15.76 -8.38 18.34
CA ASN A 223 -15.93 -9.82 18.56
C ASN A 223 -15.23 -10.68 17.50
#